data_AF-A0A8C0J6R2-F1
#
_entry.id   AF-A0A8C0J6R2-F1
#
_cell.length_a   1.000
_cell.length_b   1.000
_cell.length_c   1.000
_cell.angle_alpha   90.00
_cell.angle_beta   90.00
_cell.angle_gamma   90.00
#
_symmetry.space_group_name_H-M   'P 1'
#
loop_
_entity.id
_entity.type
_entity.pdbx_description
1 polymer ?
#
loop_
_entity_poly.entity_id
_entity_poly.type
_entity_poly.pdbx_seq_one_letter_code
_entity_poly.pdbx_strand_id
1 'polypeptide(L)'
;MTITDFGWEDALSIVRASRSCANPNMGFQKQLQEFEKHDVDHFRQWLKEEYGENSLQDEQEAKILLGKYKEQAMMQPGPGGRQWNNNFSSLPSLSYNSYTTET
;
A
#
# COMPACT_ATOMS: atom_id res chain seq x y z
N MET A 1 7.08 -9.02 0.11
CA MET A 1 5.88 -9.77 -0.33
C MET A 1 6.31 -10.84 -1.32
N THR A 2 6.54 -10.61 -2.62
CA THR A 2 6.95 -11.72 -3.52
C THR A 2 8.45 -11.87 -3.73
N ILE A 3 9.20 -10.77 -3.92
CA ILE A 3 10.67 -10.82 -4.10
C ILE A 3 11.39 -10.89 -2.74
N THR A 4 10.81 -10.26 -1.72
CA THR A 4 11.34 -10.21 -0.35
C THR A 4 10.41 -10.90 0.64
N ASP A 5 10.98 -11.30 1.78
CA ASP A 5 10.26 -12.03 2.83
C ASP A 5 9.30 -11.17 3.66
N PHE A 6 9.29 -9.84 3.45
CA PHE A 6 8.40 -8.91 4.15
C PHE A 6 6.92 -9.16 3.86
N GLY A 7 6.08 -9.04 4.90
CA GLY A 7 4.63 -8.95 4.77
C GLY A 7 4.17 -7.64 4.10
N TRP A 8 2.87 -7.50 3.92
CA TRP A 8 2.24 -6.40 3.18
C TRP A 8 2.37 -5.06 3.88
N GLU A 9 2.31 -5.04 5.21
CA GLU A 9 2.49 -3.82 6.01
C GLU A 9 3.92 -3.30 5.93
N ASP A 10 4.89 -4.19 6.07
CA ASP A 10 6.32 -3.84 5.94
C ASP A 10 6.65 -3.45 4.50
N ALA A 11 6.14 -4.16 3.50
CA ALA A 11 6.31 -3.79 2.10
C ALA A 11 5.70 -2.42 1.79
N LEU A 12 4.52 -2.10 2.33
CA LEU A 12 3.93 -0.77 2.19
C LEU A 12 4.76 0.30 2.91
N SER A 13 5.33 -0.01 4.07
CA SER A 13 6.22 0.89 4.81
C SER A 13 7.51 1.18 4.03
N ILE A 14 8.10 0.16 3.39
CA ILE A 14 9.24 0.30 2.48
C ILE A 14 8.91 1.22 1.31
N VAL A 15 7.74 1.04 0.68
CA VAL A 15 7.28 1.93 -0.39
C VAL A 15 7.11 3.36 0.12
N ARG A 16 6.57 3.54 1.33
CA ARG A 16 6.40 4.86 1.96
C ARG A 16 7.72 5.56 2.29
N ALA A 17 8.80 4.82 2.52
CA ALA A 17 10.14 5.39 2.71
C ALA A 17 10.58 6.22 1.49
N SER A 18 10.23 5.77 0.28
CA SER A 18 10.54 6.46 -0.99
C SER A 18 9.40 7.33 -1.49
N ARG A 19 8.15 6.97 -1.17
CA ARG A 19 6.93 7.67 -1.60
C ARG A 19 5.97 7.84 -0.42
N SER A 20 6.19 8.87 0.37
CA SER A 20 5.47 9.14 1.63
C SER A 20 3.94 9.29 1.50
N CYS A 21 3.44 9.51 0.28
CA CYS A 21 2.02 9.59 -0.05
C CYS A 21 1.36 8.25 -0.44
N ALA A 22 2.11 7.13 -0.48
CA ALA A 22 1.55 5.82 -0.78
C ALA A 22 0.50 5.43 0.27
N ASN A 23 -0.76 5.33 -0.16
CA ASN A 23 -1.89 5.01 0.70
C ASN A 23 -2.95 4.21 -0.08
N PRO A 24 -2.81 2.88 -0.19
CA PRO A 24 -3.84 2.05 -0.82
C PRO A 24 -5.17 2.19 -0.09
N ASN A 25 -6.29 2.14 -0.82
CA ASN A 25 -7.62 2.13 -0.21
C ASN A 25 -7.87 0.84 0.59
N MET A 26 -8.92 0.81 1.42
CA MET A 26 -9.24 -0.35 2.26
C MET A 26 -9.46 -1.64 1.47
N GLY A 27 -10.01 -1.55 0.25
CA GLY A 27 -10.20 -2.71 -0.61
C GLY A 27 -8.86 -3.33 -1.03
N PHE A 28 -7.91 -2.50 -1.48
CA PHE A 28 -6.57 -2.94 -1.83
C PHE A 28 -5.78 -3.44 -0.61
N GLN A 29 -5.93 -2.85 0.56
CA GLN A 29 -5.30 -3.37 1.79
C GLN A 29 -5.79 -4.78 2.12
N LYS A 30 -7.10 -5.04 2.01
CA LYS A 30 -7.66 -6.39 2.20
C LYS A 30 -7.13 -7.38 1.16
N GLN A 31 -7.02 -6.96 -0.10
CA GLN A 31 -6.45 -7.80 -1.15
C GLN A 31 -4.98 -8.14 -0.89
N LEU A 32 -4.19 -7.18 -0.40
CA LEU A 32 -2.80 -7.42 -0.02
C LEU A 32 -2.67 -8.37 1.17
N GLN A 33 -3.54 -8.23 2.18
CA GLN A 33 -3.60 -9.14 3.31
C GLN A 33 -3.99 -10.56 2.89
N GLU A 34 -4.99 -10.69 2.01
CA GLU A 34 -5.44 -11.99 1.50
C GLU A 34 -4.36 -12.67 0.66
N PHE A 35 -3.67 -11.89 -0.18
CA PHE A 35 -2.55 -12.35 -0.99
C PHE A 35 -1.39 -12.84 -0.12
N GLU A 36 -1.02 -12.11 0.94
CA GLU A 36 -0.01 -12.57 1.89
C GLU A 36 -0.39 -13.89 2.55
N LYS A 37 -1.68 -14.07 2.87
CA LYS A 37 -2.14 -15.25 3.61
C LYS A 37 -2.21 -16.51 2.74
N HIS A 38 -2.58 -16.39 1.46
CA HIS A 38 -2.92 -17.57 0.64
C HIS A 38 -2.02 -17.78 -0.58
N ASP A 39 -1.48 -16.71 -1.18
CA ASP A 39 -0.88 -16.79 -2.51
C ASP A 39 0.62 -16.49 -2.52
N VAL A 40 1.13 -15.70 -1.58
CA VAL A 40 2.49 -15.15 -1.64
C VAL A 40 3.58 -16.22 -1.72
N ASP A 41 3.43 -17.32 -0.99
CA ASP A 41 4.42 -18.41 -0.98
C ASP A 41 4.43 -19.17 -2.30
N HIS A 42 3.26 -19.36 -2.92
CA HIS A 42 3.16 -19.94 -4.25
C HIS A 42 3.88 -19.06 -5.28
N PHE A 43 3.67 -17.74 -5.25
CA PHE A 43 4.34 -16.83 -6.18
C PHE A 43 5.85 -16.72 -5.93
N ARG A 44 6.31 -16.80 -4.68
CA ARG A 44 7.74 -16.88 -4.34
C ARG A 44 8.38 -18.11 -4.95
N GLN A 45 7.75 -19.27 -4.79
CA GLN A 45 8.23 -20.52 -5.36
C GLN A 45 8.24 -20.46 -6.89
N TRP A 46 7.12 -20.03 -7.49
CA TRP A 46 7.01 -19.89 -8.94
C TRP A 46 8.09 -18.96 -9.52
N LEU A 47 8.35 -17.82 -8.89
CA LEU A 47 9.42 -16.90 -9.32
C LEU A 47 10.81 -17.56 -9.29
N LYS A 48 11.09 -18.38 -8.26
CA LYS A 48 12.36 -19.12 -8.17
C LYS A 48 12.47 -20.21 -9.23
N GLU A 49 11.37 -20.90 -9.53
CA GLU A 49 11.35 -21.94 -10.56
C GLU A 49 11.52 -21.34 -11.97
N GLU A 50 10.88 -20.21 -12.23
CA GLU A 50 10.89 -19.55 -13.54
C GLU A 50 12.21 -18.80 -13.81
N TYR A 51 12.76 -18.12 -12.79
CA TYR A 51 13.89 -17.20 -12.96
C TYR A 51 15.16 -17.58 -12.18
N GLY A 52 15.10 -18.62 -11.34
CA GLY A 52 16.21 -19.04 -10.48
C GLY A 52 16.30 -18.26 -9.17
N GLU A 53 17.42 -18.44 -8.46
CA GLU A 53 17.67 -17.76 -7.18
C GLU A 53 17.90 -16.26 -7.36
N ASN A 54 17.45 -15.48 -6.38
CA ASN A 54 17.68 -14.04 -6.40
C ASN A 54 19.16 -13.72 -6.15
N SER A 55 19.85 -13.21 -7.17
CA SER A 55 21.26 -12.79 -7.08
C SER A 55 21.44 -11.36 -6.55
N LEU A 56 20.36 -10.58 -6.40
CA LEU A 56 20.40 -9.19 -5.95
C LEU A 56 20.26 -9.09 -4.43
N GLN A 57 20.55 -7.91 -3.88
CA GLN A 57 20.48 -7.63 -2.44
C GLN A 57 19.15 -6.98 -2.03
N ASP A 58 18.05 -7.33 -2.72
CA ASP A 58 16.74 -6.70 -2.53
C ASP A 58 16.26 -6.75 -1.07
N GLU A 59 16.51 -7.87 -0.39
CA GLU A 59 16.12 -8.04 1.01
C GLU A 59 16.89 -7.07 1.94
N GLN A 60 18.17 -6.88 1.68
CA GLN A 60 19.01 -5.97 2.48
C GLN A 60 18.64 -4.50 2.21
N GLU A 61 18.42 -4.13 0.95
CA GLU A 61 17.97 -2.78 0.59
C GLU A 61 16.61 -2.46 1.20
N ALA A 62 15.68 -3.43 1.16
CA ALA A 62 14.38 -3.31 1.80
C ALA A 62 14.49 -3.14 3.33
N LYS A 63 15.40 -3.86 4.01
CA LYS A 63 15.68 -3.64 5.45
C LYS A 63 16.14 -2.22 5.74
N ILE A 64 17.03 -1.66 4.89
CA ILE A 64 17.52 -0.28 5.03
C ILE A 64 16.37 0.72 4.87
N LEU A 65 15.53 0.55 3.85
CA LEU A 65 14.38 1.44 3.61
C LEU A 65 13.35 1.37 4.72
N LEU A 66 13.06 0.17 5.25
CA LEU A 66 12.17 0.00 6.38
C LEU A 66 12.70 0.71 7.64
N GLY A 67 14.01 0.64 7.88
CA GLY A 67 14.68 1.39 8.94
C GLY A 67 14.49 2.90 8.79
N LYS A 68 14.78 3.44 7.60
CA LYS A 68 14.56 4.87 7.28
C LYS A 68 13.12 5.31 7.52
N TYR A 69 12.13 4.50 7.12
CA TYR A 69 10.73 4.83 7.38
C TYR A 69 10.42 4.90 8.88
N LYS A 70 10.93 3.95 9.68
CA LYS A 70 10.75 3.93 11.13
C LYS A 70 11.40 5.15 11.80
N GLU A 71 12.60 5.53 11.38
CA GLU A 71 13.28 6.75 11.85
C GLU A 71 12.48 8.02 11.52
N GLN A 72 12.00 8.14 10.28
CA GLN A 72 11.17 9.27 9.86
C GLN A 72 9.85 9.36 10.65
N ALA A 73 9.24 8.21 10.97
CA ALA A 73 8.05 8.15 11.80
C ALA A 73 8.31 8.59 13.25
N MET A 74 9.51 8.31 13.79
CA MET A 74 9.91 8.74 15.13
C MET A 74 10.27 10.23 15.21
N MET A 75 10.88 10.79 14.17
CA MET A 75 11.24 12.22 14.11
C MET A 75 10.05 13.16 13.90
N GLN A 76 8.87 12.64 13.57
CA GLN A 76 7.63 13.41 13.39
C GLN A 76 6.61 13.04 14.49
N PRO A 77 6.70 13.61 15.71
CA PRO A 77 5.71 13.35 16.75
C PRO A 77 4.41 14.16 16.50
N GLY A 78 3.52 13.60 15.68
CA GLY A 78 2.06 13.86 15.67
C GLY A 78 1.47 14.76 14.56
N PRO A 79 0.14 14.68 14.29
CA PRO A 79 -0.83 13.70 14.79
C PRO A 79 -0.95 12.48 13.85
N GLY A 80 -1.54 11.41 14.38
CA GLY A 80 -1.75 10.15 13.66
C GLY A 80 -2.36 10.33 12.28
N GLY A 81 -1.95 9.43 11.38
CA GLY A 81 -2.56 9.18 10.07
C GLY A 81 -2.99 10.44 9.33
N ARG A 82 -2.14 10.94 8.43
CA ARG A 82 -2.49 12.02 7.48
C ARG A 82 -3.97 11.93 7.10
N GLN A 83 -4.73 12.82 7.73
CA GLN A 83 -6.16 12.98 7.66
C GLN A 83 -6.51 13.28 6.21
N TRP A 84 -6.79 12.24 5.43
CA TRP A 84 -7.55 12.38 4.19
C TRP A 84 -8.99 12.70 4.58
N ASN A 85 -9.19 13.96 4.93
CA ASN A 85 -10.37 14.76 4.62
C ASN A 85 -11.70 13.99 4.53
N ASN A 86 -12.44 13.93 5.63
CA ASN A 86 -13.89 13.70 5.65
C ASN A 86 -14.68 14.87 5.02
N ASN A 87 -14.17 15.51 3.96
CA ASN A 87 -14.88 16.56 3.22
C ASN A 87 -15.85 16.00 2.18
N PHE A 88 -16.34 14.76 2.34
CA PHE A 88 -17.55 14.33 1.65
C PHE A 88 -18.83 14.84 2.34
N SER A 89 -18.73 15.43 3.53
CA SER A 89 -19.88 15.95 4.29
C SER A 89 -20.34 17.35 3.85
N SER A 90 -19.69 17.98 2.88
CA SER A 90 -20.00 19.36 2.45
C SER A 90 -20.01 19.53 0.92
N LEU A 91 -20.40 18.49 0.19
CA LEU A 91 -20.97 18.73 -1.13
C LEU A 91 -22.39 19.27 -0.91
N PRO A 92 -22.72 20.50 -1.36
CA PRO A 92 -24.12 20.90 -1.43
C PRO A 92 -24.83 19.90 -2.33
N SER A 93 -26.01 19.43 -1.91
CA SER A 93 -26.84 18.56 -2.73
C SER A 93 -27.03 19.22 -4.10
N LEU A 94 -26.44 18.65 -5.16
CA LEU A 94 -26.88 18.99 -6.50
C LEU A 94 -28.34 18.52 -6.56
N SER A 95 -29.26 19.48 -6.53
CA SER A 95 -30.65 19.23 -6.84
C SER A 95 -30.69 18.59 -8.22
N TYR A 96 -31.13 17.33 -8.26
CA TYR A 96 -31.37 16.58 -9.48
C TYR A 96 -32.54 17.26 -10.20
N ASN A 97 -32.24 18.28 -10.99
CA ASN A 97 -33.22 18.90 -11.86
C ASN A 97 -33.57 17.89 -12.94
N SER A 98 -34.72 17.28 -12.75
CA SER A 98 -35.56 16.55 -13.71
C SER A 98 -35.14 16.74 -15.17
N TYR A 99 -34.58 15.69 -15.76
CA TYR A 99 -34.61 15.54 -17.22
C TYR A 99 -36.06 15.27 -17.62
N THR A 100 -36.75 16.31 -18.08
CA THR A 100 -37.97 16.17 -18.86
C THR A 100 -37.61 15.50 -20.18
N THR A 101 -38.09 14.27 -20.36
CA THR A 101 -38.27 13.69 -21.70
C THR A 101 -39.32 14.51 -22.44
N GLU A 102 -38.90 15.24 -23.47
CA GLU A 102 -39.81 15.60 -24.57
C GLU A 102 -39.48 14.72 -25.77
N THR A 103 -40.56 14.28 -26.42
CA THR A 103 -40.67 13.22 -27.43
C THR A 103 -40.47 13.79 -28.83
#